data_AF-A0A3D4W5G3-F1
#
_entry.id   AF-A0A3D4W5G3-F1
#
_cell.length_a   1.000
_cell.length_b   1.000
_cell.length_c   1.000
_cell.angle_alpha   90.00
_cell.angle_beta   90.00
_cell.angle_gamma   90.00
#
_symmetry.space_group_name_H-M   'P 1'
#
loop_
_entity.id
_entity.type
_entity.pdbx_description
1 polymer ?
#
loop_
_entity_poly.entity_id
_entity_poly.type
_entity_poly.pdbx_seq_one_letter_code
_entity_poly.pdbx_strand_id
1 'polypeptide(L)' 'VAWGGLADVCANHLTKGQEIAIEGKLNYRIYTDKDDNKQFFTEITVNDLLMISGRKAG' A
#
# COMPACT_ATOMS: atom_id res chain seq x y z
N VAL A 1 0.15 1.77 -2.72
CA VAL A 1 1.30 2.69 -2.61
C VAL A 1 0.90 3.86 -1.73
N ALA A 2 1.63 4.10 -0.64
CA ALA A 2 1.44 5.25 0.25
C ALA A 2 2.59 6.24 0.04
N TRP A 3 2.32 7.54 0.22
CA TRP A 3 3.27 8.63 -0.02
C TRP A 3 3.26 9.64 1.14
N GLY A 4 4.32 10.45 1.23
CA GLY A 4 4.43 11.52 2.22
C GLY A 4 4.27 11.01 3.65
N GLY A 5 3.58 11.78 4.50
CA GLY A 5 3.41 11.42 5.92
C GLY A 5 2.73 10.07 6.15
N LEU A 6 1.87 9.61 5.22
CA LEU A 6 1.27 8.28 5.33
C LEU A 6 2.33 7.17 5.15
N ALA A 7 3.34 7.38 4.31
CA ALA A 7 4.46 6.46 4.17
C ALA A 7 5.27 6.38 5.47
N ASP A 8 5.49 7.52 6.14
CA ASP A 8 6.18 7.55 7.44
C ASP A 8 5.39 6.81 8.52
N VAL A 9 4.07 7.00 8.56
CA VAL A 9 3.18 6.24 9.46
C VAL A 9 3.27 4.74 9.17
N CYS A 10 3.22 4.33 7.91
CA CYS A 10 3.36 2.93 7.53
C CYS A 10 4.71 2.36 8.00
N ALA A 11 5.80 3.08 7.76
CA ALA A 11 7.15 2.63 8.11
C ALA A 11 7.34 2.48 9.63
N ASN A 12 6.77 3.38 10.43
CA ASN A 12 6.96 3.41 11.87
C ASN A 12 6.04 2.46 12.64
N HIS A 13 4.86 2.15 12.09
CA HIS A 13 3.82 1.43 12.83
C HIS A 13 3.44 0.08 12.23
N LEU A 14 3.66 -0.13 10.92
CA LEU A 14 3.27 -1.37 10.27
C LEU A 14 4.37 -2.40 10.26
N THR A 15 4.00 -3.64 10.58
CA THR A 15 4.83 -4.83 10.49
C THR A 15 4.14 -5.89 9.65
N LYS A 16 4.92 -6.82 9.12
CA LYS A 16 4.39 -7.90 8.26
C LYS A 16 3.35 -8.72 9.03
N GLY A 17 2.19 -8.91 8.40
CA GLY A 17 1.09 -9.72 8.94
C GLY A 17 0.07 -8.93 9.78
N GLN A 18 0.26 -7.61 9.94
CA GLN A 18 -0.76 -6.78 10.56
C GLN A 18 -1.95 -6.51 9.63
N GLU A 19 -3.13 -6.49 10.22
CA GLU A 19 -4.37 -6.18 9.52
C GLU A 19 -4.59 -4.66 9.49
N ILE A 20 -4.91 -4.16 8.30
CA ILE A 20 -5.21 -2.76 8.04
C ILE A 20 -6.36 -2.66 7.04
N ALA A 21 -7.14 -1.60 7.15
CA ALA A 21 -8.03 -1.14 6.08
C ALA A 21 -7.41 0.07 5.40
N ILE A 22 -7.57 0.15 4.08
CA ILE A 22 -7.09 1.27 3.28
C ILE A 22 -8.19 1.77 2.36
N GLU A 23 -8.22 3.07 2.14
CA GLU A 23 -9.02 3.71 1.10
C GLU A 23 -8.07 4.44 0.14
N GLY A 24 -8.36 4.35 -1.15
CA GLY A 24 -7.53 5.00 -2.14
C GLY A 24 -8.06 4.86 -3.56
N LYS A 25 -7.26 5.36 -4.49
CA LYS A 25 -7.56 5.32 -5.92
C LYS A 25 -6.87 4.13 -6.58
N LEU A 26 -7.64 3.33 -7.32
CA LEU A 26 -7.09 2.31 -8.22
C LEU A 26 -6.34 2.99 -9.37
N ASN A 27 -5.07 2.62 -9.56
CA ASN A 27 -4.19 3.14 -10.59
C ASN A 27 -3.55 2.01 -11.38
N TYR A 28 -3.36 2.26 -12.67
CA TYR A 28 -2.67 1.38 -13.58
C TYR A 28 -1.43 2.09 -14.09
N ARG A 29 -0.26 1.46 -13.96
CA ARG A 29 1.00 1.98 -14.48
C ARG A 29 1.58 0.98 -15.47
N ILE A 30 2.02 1.50 -16.61
CA ILE A 30 2.69 0.72 -17.64
C ILE A 30 4.06 1.35 -17.84
N TYR A 31 5.12 0.55 -17.80
CA TYR A 31 6.44 1.01 -18.19
C TYR A 31 7.14 -0.07 -19.03
N THR A 32 8.02 0.36 -19.93
CA THR A 32 8.86 -0.54 -20.71
C THR A 32 10.18 -0.73 -19.96
N ASP A 33 10.54 -1.98 -19.67
CA ASP A 33 11.81 -2.28 -19.04
C ASP A 33 12.99 -2.18 -20.02
N LYS A 34 14.19 -2.50 -19.54
CA LYS A 34 15.42 -2.38 -20.33
C LYS A 34 15.49 -3.39 -21.48
N ASP A 35 14.70 -4.45 -21.42
CA ASP A 35 14.65 -5.54 -22.39
C ASP A 35 13.44 -5.38 -23.34
N ASP A 36 12.87 -4.18 -23.42
CA ASP A 36 11.70 -3.78 -24.23
C ASP A 36 10.38 -4.50 -23.87
N ASN A 37 10.29 -5.10 -22.67
CA ASN A 37 9.05 -5.73 -22.23
C ASN A 37 8.15 -4.71 -21.53
N LYS A 38 6.85 -4.74 -21.86
CA LYS A 38 5.82 -3.94 -21.17
C LYS A 38 5.48 -4.58 -19.83
N GLN A 39 5.68 -3.83 -18.77
CA GLN A 39 5.33 -4.23 -17.40
C GLN A 39 4.06 -3.50 -16.97
N PHE A 40 3.09 -4.24 -16.43
CA PHE A 40 1.79 -3.72 -16.01
C PHE A 40 1.66 -3.81 -14.49
N PHE A 41 1.32 -2.69 -13.85
CA PHE A 41 1.14 -2.59 -12.41
C PHE A 41 -0.26 -2.11 -12.11
N THR A 42 -0.95 -2.83 -11.24
CA THR A 42 -2.23 -2.42 -10.67
C THR A 42 -2.01 -2.12 -9.20
N GLU A 43 -2.24 -0.87 -8.81
CA GLU A 43 -1.90 -0.36 -7.49
C GLU A 43 -3.07 0.45 -6.92
N ILE A 44 -3.22 0.46 -5.60
CA ILE A 44 -4.09 1.42 -4.92
C ILE A 44 -3.20 2.54 -4.38
N THR A 45 -3.33 3.76 -4.90
CA THR A 45 -2.73 4.94 -4.27
C THR A 45 -3.54 5.29 -3.04
N VAL A 46 -2.93 5.13 -1.88
CA VAL A 46 -3.63 5.22 -0.59
C VAL A 46 -3.80 6.67 -0.19
N ASN A 47 -5.03 7.04 0.13
CA ASN A 47 -5.41 8.34 0.66
C ASN A 47 -5.60 8.28 2.18
N ASP A 48 -6.15 7.16 2.69
CA ASP A 48 -6.40 6.94 4.10
C ASP A 48 -6.08 5.48 4.51
N LEU A 49 -5.67 5.30 5.77
CA LEU A 49 -5.34 4.01 6.37
C LEU A 49 -5.87 3.95 7.79
N LEU A 50 -6.58 2.87 8.09
CA LEU A 50 -7.04 2.52 9.41
C LEU A 50 -6.31 1.27 9.91
N MET A 51 -5.65 1.38 11.07
CA MET A 51 -5.07 0.23 11.75
C MET A 51 -6.18 -0.56 12.44
N ILE A 52 -6.30 -1.84 12.10
CA ILE A 52 -7.27 -2.72 12.72
C ILE A 52 -6.54 -3.42 13.87
N SER A 53 -6.75 -2.95 15.10
CA SER A 53 -6.26 -3.68 16.26
C SER A 53 -7.15 -4.90 16.46
N GLY A 54 -6.64 -6.08 16.13
CA GLY A 54 -7.27 -7.32 16.54
C GLY A 54 -7.41 -7.31 18.06
N ARG A 55 -8.65 -7.42 18.55
CA ARG A 55 -8.90 -7.88 19.92
C ARG A 55 -8.12 -9.20 20.02
N LYS A 56 -7.00 -9.23 20.76
CA LYS A 56 -6.36 -10.51 21.09
C LYS A 56 -7.49 -11.35 21.68
N ALA A 57 -7.92 -12.39 20.96
CA ALA A 57 -8.68 -13.44 21.59
C ALA A 57 -7.75 -13.94 22.71
N GLY A 58 -8.14 -13.65 23.95
CA GLY A 58 -7.44 -14.15 25.13
C GLY A 58 -7.45 -15.65 25.16
#